data_AF-D5SUD8-F1
#
_entry.id   AF-D5SUD8-F1
#
_cell.length_a   1.000
_cell.length_b   1.000
_cell.length_c   1.000
_cell.angle_alpha   90.00
_cell.angle_beta   90.00
_cell.angle_gamma   90.00
#
_symmetry.space_group_name_H-M   'P 1'
#
loop_
_entity.id
_entity.type
_entity.pdbx_description
1 polymer ?
#
loop_
_entity_poly.entity_id
_entity_poly.type
_entity_poly.pdbx_seq_one_letter_code
_entity_poly.pdbx_strand_id
1 'polypeptide(L)'
;MLASGEREVDSIVCDIVWYLTSVFQFRIRSNSTHIPKWLFYGTNDFVWRMVLYEKYSQESSLKDVLPHIRNDKNLGGLITENEYAIDYQPVSGMLVELLVDRDANAFRELFVAVKEGVDVKVALQDIYGWNDEELVEAFGRKIKVPNLKP
;
A
#
# COMPACT_ATOMS: atom_id res chain seq x y z
N MET A 1 35.03 20.03 -14.32
CA MET A 1 34.10 20.17 -13.19
C MET A 1 32.70 20.29 -13.77
N LEU A 2 32.00 19.17 -13.93
CA LEU A 2 30.58 19.09 -14.22
C LEU A 2 30.02 18.18 -13.13
N ALA A 3 29.24 18.77 -12.23
CA ALA A 3 28.59 18.07 -11.13
C ALA A 3 27.26 17.46 -11.61
N SER A 4 26.75 16.53 -10.80
CA SER A 4 25.45 15.84 -10.85
C SER A 4 25.19 14.94 -12.05
N GLY A 5 25.62 13.68 -11.92
CA GLY A 5 25.04 12.56 -12.64
C GLY A 5 23.65 12.25 -12.09
N GLU A 6 22.63 12.94 -12.59
CA GLU A 6 21.27 12.44 -12.55
C GLU A 6 21.21 11.21 -13.45
N ARG A 7 21.13 10.01 -12.86
CA ARG A 7 20.81 8.80 -13.62
C ARG A 7 19.38 8.98 -14.13
N GLU A 8 19.26 9.16 -15.44
CA GLU A 8 17.98 9.12 -16.15
C GLU A 8 17.22 7.87 -15.70
N VAL A 9 16.07 8.08 -15.06
CA VAL A 9 15.24 6.98 -14.59
C VAL A 9 14.71 6.28 -15.83
N ASP A 10 15.24 5.10 -16.14
CA ASP A 10 14.72 4.27 -17.23
C ASP A 10 13.26 3.87 -16.91
N SER A 11 12.32 4.61 -17.50
CA SER A 11 10.87 4.45 -17.29
C SER A 11 10.40 3.05 -17.69
N ILE A 12 11.13 2.36 -18.57
CA ILE A 12 10.83 1.01 -19.02
C ILE A 12 10.92 0.02 -17.85
N VAL A 13 11.92 0.14 -16.99
CA VAL A 13 12.09 -0.76 -15.83
C VAL A 13 10.94 -0.56 -14.84
N CYS A 14 10.58 0.69 -14.58
CA CYS A 14 9.42 1.06 -13.77
C CYS A 14 8.14 0.41 -14.31
N ASP A 15 7.86 0.61 -15.60
CA ASP A 15 6.68 0.05 -16.26
C ASP A 15 6.66 -1.48 -16.18
N ILE A 16 7.78 -2.15 -16.43
CA ILE A 16 7.89 -3.62 -16.34
C ILE A 16 7.53 -4.11 -14.94
N VAL A 17 8.08 -3.50 -13.88
CA VAL A 17 7.78 -3.92 -12.51
C VAL A 17 6.30 -3.70 -12.18
N TRP A 18 5.71 -2.59 -12.64
CA TRP A 18 4.28 -2.31 -12.44
C TRP A 18 3.40 -3.35 -13.13
N TYR A 19 3.67 -3.63 -14.41
CA TYR A 19 2.91 -4.58 -15.19
C TYR A 19 3.03 -6.00 -14.64
N LEU A 20 4.25 -6.45 -14.30
CA LEU A 20 4.44 -7.79 -13.76
C LEU A 20 3.71 -7.97 -12.43
N THR A 21 3.83 -7.00 -11.51
CA THR A 21 3.14 -7.07 -10.22
C THR A 21 1.63 -7.10 -10.41
N SER A 22 1.09 -6.22 -11.26
CA SER A 22 -0.33 -6.20 -11.60
C SER A 22 -0.79 -7.54 -12.21
N VAL A 23 -0.03 -8.10 -13.16
CA VAL A 23 -0.33 -9.41 -13.77
C VAL A 23 -0.35 -10.53 -12.73
N PHE A 24 0.58 -10.54 -11.77
CA PHE A 24 0.55 -11.50 -10.66
C PHE A 24 -0.71 -11.34 -9.79
N GLN A 25 -1.09 -10.10 -9.50
CA GLN A 25 -2.32 -9.79 -8.78
C GLN A 25 -3.57 -10.23 -9.56
N PHE A 26 -3.56 -10.24 -10.90
CA PHE A 26 -4.68 -10.72 -11.72
C PHE A 26 -4.70 -12.24 -11.98
N ARG A 27 -3.55 -12.90 -12.17
CA ARG A 27 -3.49 -14.29 -12.69
C ARG A 27 -3.64 -15.42 -11.66
N ILE A 28 -3.22 -15.25 -10.41
CA ILE A 28 -3.26 -16.36 -9.44
C ILE A 28 -4.63 -16.40 -8.75
N ARG A 29 -5.55 -17.31 -9.13
CA ARG A 29 -6.88 -17.55 -8.50
C ARG A 29 -7.85 -16.36 -8.57
N SER A 30 -8.65 -16.32 -9.63
CA SER A 30 -9.17 -15.08 -10.22
C SER A 30 -10.55 -14.62 -9.73
N ASN A 31 -10.59 -13.52 -8.97
CA ASN A 31 -11.52 -12.40 -9.22
C ASN A 31 -11.01 -11.06 -8.61
N SER A 32 -10.25 -10.28 -9.37
CA SER A 32 -9.62 -9.03 -8.89
C SER A 32 -10.61 -7.89 -8.63
N THR A 33 -11.87 -8.01 -9.02
CA THR A 33 -12.89 -6.98 -8.74
C THR A 33 -13.17 -6.84 -7.24
N HIS A 34 -12.78 -7.82 -6.43
CA HIS A 34 -12.98 -7.83 -4.99
C HIS A 34 -11.79 -7.24 -4.22
N ILE A 35 -10.64 -7.02 -4.87
CA ILE A 35 -9.49 -6.42 -4.20
C ILE A 35 -9.77 -4.91 -4.05
N PRO A 36 -9.83 -4.38 -2.82
CA PRO A 36 -10.00 -2.95 -2.62
C PRO A 36 -8.80 -2.19 -3.19
N LYS A 37 -9.06 -0.99 -3.72
CA LYS A 37 -8.04 -0.22 -4.46
C LYS A 37 -6.77 0.03 -3.64
N TRP A 38 -6.89 0.37 -2.36
CA TRP A 38 -5.73 0.60 -1.48
C TRP A 38 -4.85 -0.66 -1.38
N LEU A 39 -5.43 -1.87 -1.32
CA LEU A 39 -4.66 -3.11 -1.23
C LEU A 39 -3.99 -3.43 -2.57
N PHE A 40 -4.69 -3.21 -3.69
CA PHE A 40 -4.15 -3.42 -5.03
C PHE A 40 -2.97 -2.48 -5.32
N TYR A 41 -3.20 -1.17 -5.19
CA TYR A 41 -2.19 -0.16 -5.47
C TYR A 41 -1.09 -0.14 -4.41
N GLY A 42 -1.42 -0.38 -3.14
CA GLY A 42 -0.44 -0.52 -2.07
C GLY A 42 0.49 -1.70 -2.27
N THR A 43 -0.02 -2.84 -2.76
CA THR A 43 0.83 -3.99 -3.07
C THR A 43 1.76 -3.69 -4.24
N ASN A 44 1.27 -2.99 -5.27
CA ASN A 44 2.12 -2.53 -6.36
C ASN A 44 3.20 -1.56 -5.89
N ASP A 45 2.84 -0.57 -5.08
CA ASP A 45 3.77 0.41 -4.52
C ASP A 45 4.83 -0.26 -3.64
N PHE A 46 4.41 -1.15 -2.73
CA PHE A 46 5.33 -1.89 -1.87
C PHE A 46 6.35 -2.70 -2.68
N VAL A 47 5.91 -3.48 -3.67
CA VAL A 47 6.82 -4.25 -4.53
C VAL A 47 7.74 -3.33 -5.33
N TRP A 48 7.22 -2.22 -5.85
CA TRP A 48 8.02 -1.20 -6.51
C TRP A 48 9.13 -0.66 -5.60
N ARG A 49 8.81 -0.28 -4.36
CA ARG A 49 9.78 0.23 -3.38
C ARG A 49 10.84 -0.82 -3.02
N MET A 50 10.47 -2.11 -3.01
CA MET A 50 11.40 -3.20 -2.74
C MET A 50 12.33 -3.51 -3.93
N VAL A 51 11.83 -3.45 -5.16
CA VAL A 51 12.60 -3.78 -6.38
C VAL A 51 13.42 -2.59 -6.89
N LEU A 52 12.90 -1.37 -6.74
CA LEU A 52 13.48 -0.13 -7.24
C LEU A 52 14.02 0.75 -6.12
N TYR A 53 14.43 0.14 -5.00
CA TYR A 53 14.82 0.83 -3.75
C TYR A 53 15.80 2.00 -3.97
N GLU A 54 16.84 1.82 -4.80
CA GLU A 54 17.83 2.88 -5.09
C GLU A 54 17.25 4.09 -5.83
N LYS A 55 16.08 3.94 -6.45
CA LYS A 55 15.42 4.97 -7.26
C LYS A 55 14.22 5.62 -6.55
N TYR A 56 13.79 5.08 -5.43
CA TYR A 56 12.57 5.52 -4.74
C TYR A 56 12.91 6.13 -3.38
N SER A 57 12.81 7.46 -3.27
CA SER A 57 12.84 8.11 -1.96
C SER A 57 11.42 8.13 -1.37
N GLN A 58 11.19 7.32 -0.34
CA GLN A 58 9.92 7.31 0.41
C GLN A 58 9.52 8.72 0.86
N GLU A 59 10.48 9.53 1.32
CA GLU A 59 10.22 10.90 1.77
C GLU A 59 9.67 11.78 0.65
N SER A 60 10.20 11.65 -0.56
CA SER A 60 9.73 12.42 -1.72
C SER A 60 8.31 12.05 -2.15
N SER A 61 7.94 10.77 -2.02
CA SER A 61 6.60 10.26 -2.39
C SER A 61 5.52 10.65 -1.37
N LEU A 62 5.89 10.87 -0.11
CA LEU A 62 4.95 11.16 0.98
C LEU A 62 4.84 12.66 1.31
N LYS A 63 5.66 13.50 0.67
CA LYS A 63 5.85 14.90 1.04
C LYS A 63 4.55 15.71 1.04
N ASP A 64 3.64 15.38 0.13
CA ASP A 64 2.40 16.14 -0.07
C ASP A 64 1.27 15.57 0.79
N VAL A 65 1.19 14.25 1.00
CA VAL A 65 0.06 13.62 1.71
C VAL A 65 0.27 13.51 3.21
N LEU A 66 1.49 13.23 3.68
CA LEU A 66 1.76 13.02 5.09
C LEU A 66 1.49 14.25 5.97
N PRO A 67 1.74 15.50 5.52
CA PRO A 67 1.32 16.69 6.25
C PRO A 67 -0.21 16.77 6.43
N HIS A 68 -1.00 16.44 5.40
CA HIS A 68 -2.46 16.43 5.51
C HIS A 68 -2.93 15.39 6.53
N ILE A 69 -2.44 14.15 6.44
CA ILE A 69 -2.75 13.08 7.40
C ILE A 69 -2.38 13.51 8.84
N ARG A 70 -1.22 14.16 9.02
CA ARG A 70 -0.76 14.65 10.33
C ARG A 70 -1.64 15.75 10.91
N ASN A 71 -2.06 16.69 10.07
CA ASN A 71 -2.86 17.83 10.48
C ASN A 71 -4.30 17.41 10.79
N ASP A 72 -4.89 16.60 9.92
CA ASP A 72 -6.31 16.24 9.99
C ASP A 72 -6.54 14.99 10.86
N LYS A 73 -5.47 14.22 11.14
CA LYS A 73 -5.52 12.93 11.85
C LYS A 73 -6.55 11.99 11.25
N ASN A 74 -6.61 11.94 9.92
CA ASN A 74 -7.53 11.13 9.15
C ASN A 74 -6.85 10.56 7.90
N LEU A 75 -7.26 9.37 7.46
CA LEU A 75 -6.74 8.73 6.23
C LEU A 75 -7.51 9.08 4.95
N GLY A 76 -8.44 10.02 5.01
CA GLY A 76 -9.23 10.47 3.87
C GLY A 76 -10.11 9.38 3.30
N GLY A 77 -10.57 8.43 4.14
CA GLY A 77 -11.37 7.31 3.68
C GLY A 77 -10.60 6.26 2.89
N LEU A 78 -9.25 6.27 2.89
CA LEU A 78 -8.44 5.36 2.07
C LEU A 78 -8.84 3.88 2.18
N ILE A 79 -9.25 3.45 3.37
CA ILE A 79 -9.65 2.06 3.63
C ILE A 79 -11.17 1.84 3.62
N THR A 80 -11.97 2.91 3.78
CA THR A 80 -13.43 2.83 3.93
C THR A 80 -14.18 3.22 2.65
N GLU A 81 -13.59 4.05 1.80
CA GLU A 81 -14.14 4.55 0.55
C GLU A 81 -13.48 3.86 -0.65
N ASN A 82 -14.29 3.49 -1.64
CA ASN A 82 -13.80 2.82 -2.85
C ASN A 82 -13.28 3.83 -3.90
N GLU A 83 -13.28 5.13 -3.59
CA GLU A 83 -12.61 6.16 -4.38
C GLU A 83 -11.13 6.20 -4.00
N TYR A 84 -10.26 6.13 -5.01
CA TYR A 84 -8.83 6.07 -4.80
C TYR A 84 -8.21 7.37 -5.30
N ALA A 85 -7.74 8.17 -4.36
CA ALA A 85 -6.88 9.30 -4.64
C ALA A 85 -5.48 8.76 -4.95
N ILE A 86 -4.99 8.98 -6.18
CA ILE A 86 -3.67 8.51 -6.63
C ILE A 86 -2.55 8.97 -5.70
N ASP A 87 -2.68 10.16 -5.12
CA ASP A 87 -1.69 10.73 -4.20
C ASP A 87 -1.51 9.87 -2.92
N TYR A 88 -2.51 9.08 -2.54
CA TYR A 88 -2.45 8.16 -1.39
C TYR A 88 -1.81 6.80 -1.74
N GLN A 89 -1.29 6.62 -2.95
CA GLN A 89 -0.56 5.40 -3.33
C GLN A 89 0.59 5.05 -2.38
N PRO A 90 1.48 5.99 -2.02
CA PRO A 90 2.61 5.66 -1.15
C PRO A 90 2.14 5.33 0.27
N VAL A 91 1.05 5.94 0.73
CA VAL A 91 0.41 5.63 2.02
C VAL A 91 -0.16 4.21 1.99
N SER A 92 -0.81 3.82 0.89
CA SER A 92 -1.29 2.45 0.66
C SER A 92 -0.15 1.43 0.67
N GLY A 93 0.98 1.78 0.08
CA GLY A 93 2.19 0.95 0.10
C GLY A 93 2.74 0.75 1.50
N MET A 94 2.73 1.79 2.34
CA MET A 94 3.15 1.68 3.74
C MET A 94 2.15 0.88 4.60
N LEU A 95 0.86 0.90 4.28
CA LEU A 95 -0.15 0.04 4.92
C LEU A 95 0.10 -1.43 4.58
N VAL A 96 0.40 -1.76 3.32
CA VAL A 96 0.79 -3.12 2.94
C VAL A 96 2.09 -3.53 3.63
N GLU A 97 3.07 -2.64 3.68
CA GLU A 97 4.32 -2.87 4.41
C GLU A 97 4.06 -3.16 5.90
N LEU A 98 3.13 -2.45 6.55
CA LEU A 98 2.73 -2.74 7.94
C LEU A 98 2.20 -4.17 8.10
N LEU A 99 1.34 -4.63 7.18
CA LEU A 99 0.78 -5.98 7.22
C LEU A 99 1.87 -7.04 6.99
N VAL A 100 2.73 -6.82 6.00
CA VAL A 100 3.86 -7.71 5.68
C VAL A 100 4.87 -7.78 6.83
N ASP A 101 5.23 -6.64 7.44
CA ASP A 101 6.15 -6.55 8.59
C ASP A 101 5.56 -7.27 9.82
N ARG A 102 4.23 -7.24 9.96
CA ARG A 102 3.52 -7.90 11.06
C ARG A 102 3.59 -9.42 10.93
N ASP A 103 3.20 -9.95 9.78
CA ASP A 103 3.34 -11.37 9.41
C ASP A 103 3.14 -11.56 7.90
N ALA A 104 4.22 -11.89 7.19
CA ALA A 104 4.19 -12.09 5.74
C ALA A 104 3.35 -13.29 5.29
N ASN A 105 3.22 -14.35 6.11
CA ASN A 105 2.36 -15.49 5.80
C ASN A 105 0.90 -15.11 5.97
N ALA A 106 0.57 -14.38 7.04
CA ALA A 106 -0.77 -13.84 7.24
C ALA A 106 -1.16 -12.87 6.11
N PHE A 107 -0.23 -12.03 5.63
CA PHE A 107 -0.50 -11.15 4.48
C PHE A 107 -0.83 -11.96 3.22
N ARG A 108 -0.07 -13.04 2.96
CA ARG A 108 -0.36 -13.94 1.85
C ARG A 108 -1.76 -14.56 1.98
N GLU A 109 -2.13 -15.03 3.17
CA GLU A 109 -3.46 -15.61 3.42
C GLU A 109 -4.58 -14.58 3.20
N LEU A 110 -4.40 -13.35 3.72
CA LEU A 110 -5.32 -12.23 3.51
C LEU A 110 -5.53 -11.95 2.03
N PHE A 111 -4.43 -11.80 1.30
CA PHE A 111 -4.47 -11.48 -0.12
C PHE A 111 -5.15 -12.60 -0.94
N VAL A 112 -4.92 -13.87 -0.58
CA VAL A 112 -5.60 -15.01 -1.21
C VAL A 112 -7.10 -15.01 -0.90
N ALA A 113 -7.49 -14.82 0.35
CA ALA A 113 -8.90 -14.80 0.76
C ALA A 113 -9.70 -13.72 0.01
N VAL A 114 -9.15 -12.50 -0.06
CA VAL A 114 -9.76 -11.38 -0.80
C VAL A 114 -9.92 -11.71 -2.29
N LYS A 115 -8.92 -12.36 -2.90
CA LYS A 115 -8.99 -12.78 -4.30
C LYS A 115 -10.00 -13.89 -4.56
N GLU A 116 -10.26 -14.72 -3.56
CA GLU A 116 -11.28 -15.76 -3.58
C GLU A 116 -12.69 -15.19 -3.27
N GLY A 117 -12.80 -13.87 -3.06
CA GLY A 117 -14.06 -13.13 -2.93
C GLY A 117 -14.50 -12.84 -1.50
N VAL A 118 -13.66 -13.14 -0.50
CA VAL A 118 -13.93 -12.76 0.89
C VAL A 118 -13.81 -11.25 1.03
N ASP A 119 -14.77 -10.63 1.73
CA ASP A 119 -14.70 -9.21 2.05
C ASP A 119 -13.42 -8.89 2.85
N VAL A 120 -12.73 -7.81 2.48
CA VAL A 120 -11.43 -7.48 3.09
C VAL A 120 -11.52 -7.27 4.59
N LYS A 121 -12.63 -6.74 5.11
CA LYS A 121 -12.80 -6.49 6.55
C LYS A 121 -12.97 -7.81 7.30
N VAL A 122 -13.71 -8.75 6.71
CA VAL A 122 -13.85 -10.11 7.24
C VAL A 122 -12.51 -10.83 7.24
N ALA A 123 -11.79 -10.81 6.12
CA ALA A 123 -10.49 -11.46 6.02
C ALA A 123 -9.43 -10.85 6.95
N LEU A 124 -9.42 -9.52 7.11
CA LEU A 124 -8.54 -8.82 8.05
C LEU A 124 -8.83 -9.24 9.49
N GLN A 125 -10.10 -9.30 9.87
CA GLN A 125 -10.51 -9.72 11.20
C GLN A 125 -10.15 -11.17 11.49
N ASP A 126 -10.37 -12.09 10.54
CA ASP A 126 -10.12 -13.51 10.72
C ASP A 126 -8.61 -13.84 10.83
N ILE A 127 -7.77 -13.11 10.08
CA ILE A 127 -6.35 -13.44 9.92
C ILE A 127 -5.45 -12.61 10.85
N TYR A 128 -5.72 -11.31 10.98
CA TYR A 128 -4.95 -10.41 11.82
C TYR A 128 -5.60 -10.13 13.18
N GLY A 129 -6.87 -10.47 13.34
CA GLY A 129 -7.65 -10.05 14.50
C GLY A 129 -7.96 -8.55 14.50
N TRP A 130 -7.86 -7.88 13.35
CA TRP A 130 -8.01 -6.42 13.24
C TRP A 130 -9.27 -6.02 12.47
N ASN A 131 -9.94 -4.99 12.95
CA ASN A 131 -10.89 -4.19 12.17
C ASN A 131 -10.21 -2.96 11.52
N ASP A 132 -10.99 -2.15 10.81
CA ASP A 132 -10.53 -0.94 10.15
C ASP A 132 -9.87 0.03 11.15
N GLU A 133 -10.49 0.27 12.31
CA GLU A 133 -9.95 1.18 13.32
C GLU A 133 -8.61 0.70 13.88
N GLU A 134 -8.46 -0.60 14.14
CA GLU A 134 -7.24 -1.21 14.67
C GLU A 134 -6.09 -1.19 13.65
N LEU A 135 -6.40 -1.44 12.38
CA LEU A 135 -5.44 -1.28 11.28
C LEU A 135 -4.93 0.15 11.20
N VAL A 136 -5.85 1.12 11.26
CA VAL A 136 -5.48 2.54 11.16
C VAL A 136 -4.74 3.02 12.40
N GLU A 137 -5.09 2.53 13.58
CA GLU A 137 -4.36 2.83 14.80
C GLU A 137 -2.93 2.27 14.73
N ALA A 138 -2.77 1.02 14.27
CA ALA A 138 -1.46 0.42 14.04
C ALA A 138 -0.64 1.20 13.01
N PHE A 139 -1.28 1.67 11.94
CA PHE A 139 -0.66 2.51 10.95
C PHE A 139 -0.24 3.88 11.51
N GLY A 140 -1.11 4.53 12.27
CA GLY A 140 -0.83 5.78 12.98
C GLY A 140 0.40 5.67 13.86
N ARG A 141 0.58 4.53 14.56
CA ARG A 141 1.82 4.25 15.31
C ARG A 141 3.04 4.16 14.39
N LYS A 142 2.98 3.46 13.26
CA LYS A 142 4.08 3.35 12.27
C LYS A 142 4.51 4.72 11.73
N ILE A 143 3.56 5.62 11.45
CA ILE A 143 3.85 6.96 10.89
C ILE A 143 3.98 8.08 11.94
N LYS A 144 3.96 7.73 13.24
CA LYS A 144 4.03 8.67 14.38
C LYS A 144 2.89 9.71 14.39
N VAL A 145 1.69 9.28 14.02
CA VAL A 145 0.44 10.04 14.09
C VAL A 145 -0.53 9.31 15.01
N PRO A 146 -0.46 9.52 16.34
CA PRO A 146 -1.35 8.86 17.29
C PRO A 146 -2.79 9.34 17.13
N ASN A 147 -3.76 8.46 17.41
CA ASN A 147 -5.20 8.70 17.26
C ASN A 147 -5.61 9.03 15.81
N LEU A 148 -4.94 8.41 14.84
CA LEU A 148 -5.33 8.47 13.43
C LEU A 148 -6.70 7.81 13.27
N LYS A 149 -7.58 8.45 12.50
CA LYS A 149 -8.90 7.93 12.17
C LYS A 149 -8.92 7.34 10.75
N PRO A 150 -9.75 6.30 10.51
CA PRO A 150 -10.02 5.81 9.16
C PRO A 150 -10.43 6.90 8.18
#